data_AF-A0A1Q5HSB4-F1
#
_entry.id   AF-A0A1Q5HSB4-F1
#
_cell.length_a   1.000
_cell.length_b   1.000
_cell.length_c   1.000
_cell.angle_alpha   90.00
_cell.angle_beta   90.00
_cell.angle_gamma   90.00
#
_symmetry.space_group_name_H-M   'P 1'
#
loop_
_entity.id
_entity.type
_entity.pdbx_description
1 polymer ?
#
loop_
_entity_poly.entity_id
_entity_poly.type
_entity_poly.pdbx_seq_one_letter_code
_entity_poly.pdbx_strand_id
1 'polypeptide(L)'
;MGTRTFRTAVVRTPGGPDAIEVIDVPQREPGAGEVRVDVAAAPVNPVDLGVVGGFFHSLGLIHQPHHTGLGWDFAGVVTAAGPGVDLAVGTRVAGLVVGFDRDFGTYAEQLVVPAADLAVVPDDLDLVAAATVPLNGLAAAQVVDLLGDPPADGGRLLVTGAAGAVGGYVLALASARGWRVTGLARAGDEKFVRGLGAGFTTAAEPGWDAVADAAAWQERALALVRDGGVLVGVRPNARPAAERGVTVRVIETRADRVRLADLLARTAAGELPARVHAVLPLDRAADAHREAAKGGVRGRYVLRP
;
A
#
# COMPACT_ATOMS: atom_id res chain seq x y z
N MET A 1 -11.49 -4.46 38.82
CA MET A 1 -10.88 -5.12 37.64
C MET A 1 -10.29 -4.00 36.80
N GLY A 2 -8.99 -4.03 36.51
CA GLY A 2 -8.35 -2.97 35.71
C GLY A 2 -8.88 -2.97 34.28
N THR A 3 -9.05 -1.78 33.70
CA THR A 3 -9.39 -1.63 32.28
C THR A 3 -8.30 -2.28 31.44
N ARG A 4 -8.64 -3.22 30.56
CA ARG A 4 -7.67 -3.80 29.62
C ARG A 4 -7.15 -2.68 28.71
N THR A 5 -5.83 -2.66 28.49
CA THR A 5 -5.18 -1.73 27.57
C THR A 5 -4.47 -2.49 26.46
N PHE A 6 -4.17 -1.80 25.36
CA PHE A 6 -3.33 -2.26 24.26
C PHE A 6 -2.38 -1.14 23.84
N ARG A 7 -1.26 -1.48 23.20
CA ARG A 7 -0.27 -0.52 22.74
C ARG A 7 -0.55 -0.07 21.30
N THR A 8 -0.29 1.21 21.02
CA THR A 8 -0.38 1.79 19.67
C THR A 8 0.69 2.86 19.46
N ALA A 9 1.19 2.97 18.22
CA ALA A 9 2.12 4.01 17.82
C ALA A 9 1.38 5.26 17.30
N VAL A 10 1.79 6.43 17.78
CA VAL A 10 1.22 7.73 17.45
C VAL A 10 2.32 8.77 17.23
N VAL A 11 1.96 9.93 16.69
CA VAL A 11 2.81 11.13 16.66
C VAL A 11 2.05 12.33 17.22
N ARG A 12 2.62 13.04 18.20
CA ARG A 12 2.00 14.27 18.76
C ARG A 12 2.35 15.49 17.96
N THR A 13 3.66 15.70 17.79
CA THR A 13 4.22 16.76 16.98
C THR A 13 5.12 16.10 15.95
N PRO A 14 4.79 16.17 14.65
CA PRO A 14 5.61 15.53 13.63
C PRO A 14 7.00 16.18 13.57
N GLY A 15 8.03 15.34 13.51
CA GLY A 15 9.43 15.75 13.50
C GLY A 15 10.36 14.72 12.87
N GLY A 16 9.82 13.74 12.16
CA GLY A 16 10.54 12.57 11.70
C GLY A 16 10.45 11.39 12.68
N PRO A 17 11.18 10.29 12.40
CA PRO A 17 10.95 9.00 13.05
C PRO A 17 11.05 8.98 14.58
N ASP A 18 11.85 9.86 15.17
CA ASP A 18 12.03 9.91 16.64
C ASP A 18 10.84 10.59 17.35
N ALA A 19 9.90 11.16 16.60
CA ALA A 19 8.63 11.66 17.14
C ALA A 19 7.55 10.56 17.31
N ILE A 20 7.85 9.32 16.93
CA ILE A 20 6.93 8.19 17.11
C ILE A 20 6.93 7.77 18.58
N GLU A 21 5.75 7.80 19.20
CA GLU A 21 5.51 7.38 20.57
C GLU A 21 4.65 6.12 20.58
N VAL A 22 5.01 5.12 21.39
CA VAL A 22 4.14 3.99 21.70
C VAL A 22 3.41 4.29 23.01
N ILE A 23 2.09 4.27 22.99
CA ILE A 23 1.24 4.58 24.14
C ILE A 23 0.29 3.43 24.46
N ASP A 24 -0.08 3.31 25.73
CA ASP A 24 -1.16 2.44 26.18
C ASP A 24 -2.51 3.14 26.03
N VAL A 25 -3.47 2.43 25.47
CA VAL A 25 -4.84 2.91 25.25
C VAL A 25 -5.86 1.89 25.76
N PRO A 26 -6.98 2.34 26.36
CA PRO A 26 -8.04 1.42 26.78
C PRO A 26 -8.60 0.63 25.61
N GLN A 27 -8.76 -0.68 25.80
CA GLN A 27 -9.49 -1.52 24.87
C GLN A 27 -10.93 -1.04 24.75
N ARG A 28 -11.43 -1.02 23.52
CA ARG A 28 -12.81 -0.68 23.15
C ARG A 28 -13.53 -1.88 22.57
N GLU A 29 -14.81 -2.01 22.89
CA GLU A 29 -15.69 -3.02 22.25
C GLU A 29 -16.17 -2.50 20.90
N PRO A 30 -16.29 -3.37 19.88
CA PRO A 30 -16.79 -2.97 18.58
C PRO A 30 -18.27 -2.57 18.63
N GLY A 31 -18.60 -1.46 17.96
CA GLY A 31 -19.97 -1.02 17.74
C GLY A 31 -20.69 -1.80 16.63
N ALA A 32 -21.91 -1.38 16.29
CA ALA A 32 -22.67 -2.00 15.21
C ALA A 32 -21.91 -1.89 13.87
N GLY A 33 -21.80 -2.99 13.13
CA GLY A 33 -21.04 -3.07 11.87
C GLY A 33 -19.51 -3.10 12.03
N GLU A 34 -18.98 -3.06 13.25
CA GLU A 34 -17.55 -3.07 13.51
C GLU A 34 -17.05 -4.42 14.05
N VAL A 35 -15.75 -4.65 13.89
CA VAL A 35 -15.02 -5.73 14.56
C VAL A 35 -13.80 -5.19 15.28
N ARG A 36 -13.38 -5.89 16.33
CA ARG A 36 -12.04 -5.75 16.89
C ARG A 36 -11.13 -6.82 16.28
N VAL A 37 -9.97 -6.40 15.81
CA VAL A 37 -8.93 -7.25 15.25
C VAL A 37 -7.69 -7.15 16.12
N ASP A 38 -7.13 -8.30 16.52
CA ASP A 38 -5.77 -8.38 17.03
C ASP A 38 -4.82 -8.36 15.83
N VAL A 39 -4.04 -7.29 15.72
CA VAL A 39 -3.20 -7.04 14.54
C VAL A 39 -1.94 -7.91 14.65
N ALA A 40 -1.71 -8.73 13.64
CA ALA A 40 -0.52 -9.57 13.56
C ALA A 40 0.64 -8.86 12.85
N ALA A 41 0.33 -7.95 11.93
CA ALA A 41 1.32 -7.24 11.13
C ALA A 41 0.75 -5.95 10.50
N ALA A 42 1.60 -4.92 10.41
CA ALA A 42 1.32 -3.67 9.71
C ALA A 42 2.57 -3.14 8.97
N PRO A 43 2.58 -3.02 7.63
CA PRO A 43 3.74 -2.52 6.89
C PRO A 43 3.90 -1.00 7.00
N VAL A 44 5.15 -0.54 6.85
CA VAL A 44 5.49 0.88 6.76
C VAL A 44 5.36 1.39 5.35
N ASN A 45 4.48 2.37 5.11
CA ASN A 45 4.23 3.00 3.81
C ASN A 45 4.85 4.39 3.61
N PRO A 46 5.11 4.82 2.36
CA PRO A 46 5.56 6.18 2.09
C PRO A 46 4.61 7.24 2.65
N VAL A 47 3.31 6.96 2.70
CA VAL A 47 2.31 7.84 3.34
C VAL A 47 2.58 7.95 4.84
N ASP A 48 2.95 6.87 5.52
CA ASP A 48 3.27 6.90 6.96
C ASP A 48 4.53 7.75 7.23
N LEU A 49 5.53 7.71 6.33
CA LEU A 49 6.69 8.60 6.39
C LEU A 49 6.27 10.07 6.27
N GLY A 50 5.30 10.37 5.40
CA GLY A 50 4.75 11.72 5.23
C GLY A 50 3.98 12.22 6.46
N VAL A 51 3.27 11.34 7.16
CA VAL A 51 2.59 11.69 8.42
C VAL A 51 3.61 12.03 9.49
N VAL A 52 4.56 11.12 9.74
CA VAL A 52 5.60 11.26 10.77
C VAL A 52 6.55 12.44 10.48
N GLY A 53 6.85 12.68 9.20
CA GLY A 53 7.67 13.81 8.75
C GLY A 53 6.94 15.15 8.69
N GLY A 54 5.62 15.19 8.95
CA GLY A 54 4.85 16.43 9.03
C GLY A 54 4.37 16.98 7.69
N PHE A 55 4.57 16.26 6.58
CA PHE A 55 4.12 16.70 5.26
C PHE A 55 2.60 16.95 5.23
N PHE A 56 1.81 15.97 5.67
CA PHE A 56 0.34 16.11 5.67
C PHE A 56 -0.19 17.12 6.72
N HIS A 57 0.56 17.32 7.81
CA HIS A 57 0.26 18.36 8.79
C HIS A 57 0.47 19.76 8.18
N SER A 58 1.56 19.96 7.45
CA SER A 58 1.86 21.24 6.78
C SER A 58 0.85 21.59 5.69
N LEU A 59 0.19 20.60 5.10
CA LEU A 59 -0.89 20.77 4.14
C LEU A 59 -2.25 21.04 4.78
N GLY A 60 -2.35 21.03 6.12
CA GLY A 60 -3.61 21.21 6.84
C GLY A 60 -4.59 20.06 6.62
N LEU A 61 -4.08 18.85 6.41
CA LEU A 61 -4.93 17.67 6.19
C LEU A 61 -5.13 16.85 7.48
N ILE A 62 -4.39 17.16 8.55
CA ILE A 62 -4.49 16.53 9.87
C ILE A 62 -4.87 17.59 10.90
N HIS A 63 -5.96 17.37 11.62
CA HIS A 63 -6.54 18.30 12.59
C HIS A 63 -6.61 17.72 14.00
N GLN A 64 -6.04 16.53 14.23
CA GLN A 64 -6.05 15.89 15.54
C GLN A 64 -5.45 16.80 16.63
N PRO A 65 -6.16 17.02 17.75
CA PRO A 65 -5.74 18.00 18.76
C PRO A 65 -4.62 17.49 19.68
N HIS A 66 -4.40 16.17 19.74
CA HIS A 66 -3.51 15.56 20.75
C HIS A 66 -2.41 14.68 20.16
N HIS A 67 -2.76 13.86 19.18
CA HIS A 67 -1.85 12.95 18.50
C HIS A 67 -2.52 12.41 17.23
N THR A 68 -1.72 11.86 16.33
CA THR A 68 -2.18 11.19 15.12
C THR A 68 -1.71 9.75 15.12
N GLY A 69 -2.64 8.83 14.87
CA GLY A 69 -2.37 7.40 14.75
C GLY A 69 -1.67 7.02 13.46
N LEU A 70 -0.72 6.09 13.54
CA LEU A 70 0.15 5.71 12.42
C LEU A 70 -0.26 4.39 11.75
N GLY A 71 0.08 4.23 10.48
CA GLY A 71 -0.14 3.00 9.71
C GLY A 71 -1.49 2.96 9.01
N TRP A 72 -1.50 2.42 7.79
CA TRP A 72 -2.69 2.26 6.92
C TRP A 72 -3.11 0.82 6.73
N ASP A 73 -2.14 -0.06 6.49
CA ASP A 73 -2.36 -1.47 6.19
C ASP A 73 -2.29 -2.32 7.46
N PHE A 74 -3.05 -3.40 7.50
CA PHE A 74 -2.85 -4.45 8.49
C PHE A 74 -3.33 -5.81 8.01
N ALA A 75 -2.85 -6.84 8.67
CA ALA A 75 -3.52 -8.14 8.74
C ALA A 75 -3.51 -8.67 10.18
N GLY A 76 -4.54 -9.43 10.53
CA GLY A 76 -4.75 -9.89 11.90
C GLY A 76 -5.89 -10.88 12.03
N VAL A 77 -6.36 -11.08 13.25
CA VAL A 77 -7.43 -12.03 13.59
C VAL A 77 -8.56 -11.31 14.30
N VAL A 78 -9.80 -11.52 13.87
CA VAL A 78 -10.99 -10.96 14.53
C VAL A 78 -11.12 -11.55 15.93
N THR A 79 -11.19 -10.70 16.96
CA THR A 79 -11.35 -11.12 18.37
C THR A 79 -12.68 -10.73 18.99
N ALA A 80 -13.41 -9.80 18.38
CA ALA A 80 -14.80 -9.52 18.71
C ALA A 80 -15.53 -8.93 17.50
N ALA A 81 -16.84 -9.11 17.46
CA ALA A 81 -17.73 -8.54 16.46
C ALA A 81 -18.89 -7.84 17.15
N GLY A 82 -19.23 -6.64 16.67
CA GLY A 82 -20.40 -5.92 17.15
C GLY A 82 -21.68 -6.37 16.44
N PRO A 83 -22.83 -5.77 16.80
CA PRO A 83 -24.13 -6.13 16.22
C PRO A 83 -24.15 -6.00 14.69
N GLY A 84 -24.80 -6.94 14.01
CA GLY A 84 -25.00 -6.90 12.55
C GLY A 84 -23.77 -7.31 11.71
N VAL A 85 -22.74 -7.90 12.34
CA VAL A 85 -21.56 -8.41 11.66
C VAL A 85 -21.59 -9.93 11.57
N ASP A 86 -21.53 -10.46 10.35
CA ASP A 86 -21.49 -11.91 10.08
C ASP A 86 -20.07 -12.49 10.06
N LEU A 87 -19.04 -11.64 10.24
CA LEU A 87 -17.64 -12.04 10.26
C LEU A 87 -17.31 -12.72 11.60
N ALA A 88 -16.97 -14.01 11.55
CA ALA A 88 -16.74 -14.81 12.75
C ALA A 88 -15.46 -14.40 13.51
N VAL A 89 -15.51 -14.48 14.85
CA VAL A 89 -14.31 -14.45 15.70
C VAL A 89 -13.37 -15.59 15.31
N GLY A 90 -12.06 -15.30 15.26
CA GLY A 90 -11.03 -16.21 14.76
C GLY A 90 -10.76 -16.06 13.27
N THR A 91 -11.57 -15.29 12.52
CA THR A 91 -11.33 -15.07 11.09
C THR A 91 -10.07 -14.24 10.88
N ARG A 92 -9.20 -14.71 9.98
CA ARG A 92 -8.03 -13.99 9.50
C ARG A 92 -8.44 -12.94 8.49
N VAL A 93 -8.03 -11.70 8.70
CA VAL A 93 -8.43 -10.56 7.87
C VAL A 93 -7.27 -9.65 7.56
N ALA A 94 -7.39 -8.92 6.44
CA ALA A 94 -6.54 -7.80 6.10
C ALA A 94 -7.40 -6.62 5.66
N GLY A 95 -6.89 -5.41 5.88
CA GLY A 95 -7.62 -4.18 5.63
C GLY A 95 -6.72 -2.99 5.32
N LEU A 96 -7.34 -1.99 4.70
CA LEU A 96 -6.74 -0.70 4.39
C LEU A 96 -7.53 0.41 5.08
N VAL A 97 -6.95 1.03 6.11
CA VAL A 97 -7.55 2.18 6.81
C VAL A 97 -7.07 3.46 6.14
N VAL A 98 -7.89 3.98 5.22
CA VAL A 98 -7.57 5.20 4.47
C VAL A 98 -7.65 6.46 5.34
N GLY A 99 -6.95 7.51 4.92
CA GLY A 99 -6.86 8.78 5.65
C GLY A 99 -5.75 8.76 6.70
N PHE A 100 -5.49 9.91 7.32
CA PHE A 100 -4.49 10.05 8.38
C PHE A 100 -4.97 10.97 9.51
N ASP A 101 -6.14 11.59 9.39
CA ASP A 101 -6.71 12.46 10.44
C ASP A 101 -7.52 11.60 11.42
N ARG A 102 -6.81 10.87 12.29
CA ARG A 102 -7.38 9.91 13.24
C ARG A 102 -6.52 9.76 14.50
N ASP A 103 -7.15 9.42 15.61
CA ASP A 103 -6.46 9.15 16.88
C ASP A 103 -5.53 7.93 16.77
N PHE A 104 -6.01 6.81 16.21
CA PHE A 104 -5.26 5.55 16.15
C PHE A 104 -5.27 4.96 14.75
N GLY A 105 -4.12 4.40 14.33
CA GLY A 105 -3.94 3.74 13.05
C GLY A 105 -3.59 2.26 13.22
N THR A 106 -3.04 1.64 12.18
CA THR A 106 -2.79 0.20 12.17
C THR A 106 -1.53 -0.26 12.89
N TYR A 107 -0.66 0.66 13.30
CA TYR A 107 0.48 0.34 14.15
C TYR A 107 0.02 0.17 15.61
N ALA A 108 -0.81 -0.83 15.85
CA ALA A 108 -1.47 -1.06 17.12
C ALA A 108 -1.63 -2.55 17.36
N GLU A 109 -1.57 -3.00 18.61
CA GLU A 109 -1.84 -4.41 18.98
C GLU A 109 -3.28 -4.81 18.66
N GLN A 110 -4.20 -3.85 18.73
CA GLN A 110 -5.61 -4.03 18.41
C GLN A 110 -6.16 -2.86 17.62
N LEU A 111 -7.17 -3.14 16.80
CA LEU A 111 -7.88 -2.13 16.03
C LEU A 111 -9.37 -2.44 15.98
N VAL A 112 -10.21 -1.41 16.15
CA VAL A 112 -11.65 -1.51 15.87
C VAL A 112 -11.95 -0.81 14.56
N VAL A 113 -12.53 -1.54 13.61
CA VAL A 113 -12.79 -1.08 12.23
C VAL A 113 -14.13 -1.59 11.70
N PRO A 114 -14.70 -0.94 10.68
CA PRO A 114 -15.85 -1.48 9.96
C PRO A 114 -15.55 -2.84 9.34
N ALA A 115 -16.43 -3.82 9.56
CA ALA A 115 -16.30 -5.15 8.95
C ALA A 115 -16.38 -5.10 7.41
N ALA A 116 -17.05 -4.08 6.87
CA ALA A 116 -17.19 -3.84 5.44
C ALA A 116 -15.87 -3.50 4.73
N ASP A 117 -14.84 -3.08 5.47
CA ASP A 117 -13.53 -2.70 4.92
C ASP A 117 -12.53 -3.87 4.92
N LEU A 118 -12.94 -5.06 5.40
CA LEU A 118 -12.05 -6.19 5.64
C LEU A 118 -12.24 -7.33 4.65
N ALA A 119 -11.14 -7.76 4.05
CA ALA A 119 -11.09 -8.98 3.26
C ALA A 119 -10.59 -10.15 4.12
N VAL A 120 -11.13 -11.33 3.88
CA VAL A 120 -10.65 -12.58 4.50
C VAL A 120 -9.30 -12.94 3.88
N VAL A 121 -8.34 -13.30 4.73
CA VAL A 121 -7.01 -13.77 4.30
C VAL A 121 -7.08 -15.30 4.14
N PRO A 122 -6.70 -15.84 2.97
CA PRO A 122 -6.59 -17.29 2.77
C PRO A 122 -5.68 -17.96 3.80
N ASP A 123 -6.00 -19.20 4.20
CA ASP A 123 -5.29 -19.88 5.29
C ASP A 123 -3.80 -20.14 4.99
N ASP A 124 -3.47 -20.34 3.72
CA ASP A 124 -2.13 -20.56 3.19
C ASP A 124 -1.30 -19.27 3.02
N LEU A 125 -1.90 -18.08 3.19
CA LEU A 125 -1.19 -16.81 3.14
C LEU A 125 -0.86 -16.28 4.53
N ASP A 126 0.43 -16.34 4.90
CA ASP A 126 0.94 -15.78 6.16
C ASP A 126 0.50 -14.32 6.39
N LEU A 127 0.12 -13.98 7.63
CA LEU A 127 -0.43 -12.65 7.95
C LEU A 127 0.60 -11.52 7.77
N VAL A 128 1.89 -11.78 7.96
CA VAL A 128 2.93 -10.75 7.70
C VAL A 128 2.99 -10.42 6.22
N ALA A 129 2.94 -11.44 5.35
CA ALA A 129 2.86 -11.25 3.92
C ALA A 129 1.53 -10.58 3.50
N ALA A 130 0.40 -11.08 4.03
CA ALA A 130 -0.93 -10.55 3.76
C ALA A 130 -1.05 -9.06 4.09
N ALA A 131 -0.45 -8.62 5.20
CA ALA A 131 -0.46 -7.22 5.60
C ALA A 131 0.22 -6.29 4.57
N THR A 132 1.08 -6.81 3.68
CA THR A 132 1.74 -6.00 2.64
C THR A 132 0.90 -5.76 1.38
N VAL A 133 -0.22 -6.47 1.25
CA VAL A 133 -1.09 -6.49 0.07
C VAL A 133 -2.02 -5.27 -0.04
N PRO A 134 -2.71 -4.79 1.02
CA PRO A 134 -3.87 -3.91 0.85
C PRO A 134 -3.62 -2.64 0.03
N LEU A 135 -2.79 -1.72 0.51
CA LEU A 135 -2.50 -0.45 -0.17
C LEU A 135 -1.82 -0.69 -1.51
N ASN A 136 -0.80 -1.56 -1.56
CA ASN A 136 0.03 -1.73 -2.76
C ASN A 136 -0.72 -2.45 -3.89
N GLY A 137 -1.46 -3.51 -3.55
CA GLY A 137 -2.28 -4.27 -4.48
C GLY A 137 -3.45 -3.44 -4.99
N LEU A 138 -4.17 -2.74 -4.09
CA LEU A 138 -5.29 -1.87 -4.50
C LEU A 138 -4.80 -0.70 -5.36
N ALA A 139 -3.67 -0.07 -4.99
CA ALA A 139 -3.04 0.98 -5.80
C ALA A 139 -2.68 0.47 -7.19
N ALA A 140 -2.02 -0.68 -7.29
CA ALA A 140 -1.63 -1.27 -8.56
C ALA A 140 -2.82 -1.61 -9.45
N ALA A 141 -3.88 -2.17 -8.85
CA ALA A 141 -5.07 -2.53 -9.58
C ALA A 141 -5.82 -1.27 -10.09
N GLN A 142 -5.89 -0.21 -9.28
CA GLN A 142 -6.44 1.08 -9.71
C GLN A 142 -5.57 1.78 -10.76
N VAL A 143 -4.24 1.61 -10.73
CA VAL A 143 -3.35 2.05 -11.82
C VAL A 143 -3.75 1.37 -13.13
N VAL A 144 -3.96 0.04 -13.10
CA VAL A 144 -4.36 -0.72 -14.30
C VAL A 144 -5.74 -0.29 -14.82
N ASP A 145 -6.68 0.06 -13.95
CA ASP A 145 -7.97 0.60 -14.40
C ASP A 145 -7.82 1.95 -15.09
N LEU A 146 -6.97 2.83 -14.55
CA LEU A 146 -6.71 4.15 -15.13
C LEU A 146 -5.92 4.07 -16.44
N LEU A 147 -5.11 3.03 -16.63
CA LEU A 147 -4.46 2.71 -17.91
C LEU A 147 -5.50 2.33 -18.98
N GLY A 148 -6.55 1.62 -18.58
CA GLY A 148 -7.59 1.12 -19.48
C GLY A 148 -7.14 -0.10 -20.29
N ASP A 149 -7.92 -0.41 -21.32
CA ASP A 149 -7.62 -1.50 -22.24
C ASP A 149 -6.48 -1.10 -23.20
N PRO A 150 -5.54 -2.03 -23.49
CA PRO A 150 -4.53 -1.78 -24.51
C PRO A 150 -5.17 -1.66 -25.90
N PRO A 151 -4.49 -1.00 -26.87
CA PRO A 151 -4.80 -1.11 -28.29
C PRO A 151 -4.95 -2.57 -28.76
N ALA A 152 -5.73 -2.78 -29.82
CA ALA A 152 -6.10 -4.12 -30.32
C ALA A 152 -4.90 -5.03 -30.66
N ASP A 153 -3.76 -4.44 -31.00
CA ASP A 153 -2.52 -5.15 -31.31
C ASP A 153 -1.62 -5.38 -30.08
N GLY A 154 -2.04 -5.00 -28.87
CA GLY A 154 -1.28 -5.11 -27.63
C GLY A 154 -0.30 -3.95 -27.46
N GLY A 155 -0.75 -2.87 -26.81
CA GLY A 155 0.08 -1.68 -26.53
C GLY A 155 1.24 -1.95 -25.59
N ARG A 156 2.33 -1.20 -25.76
CA ARG A 156 3.53 -1.26 -24.95
C ARG A 156 3.37 -0.43 -23.68
N LEU A 157 3.38 -1.11 -22.53
CA LEU A 157 3.38 -0.48 -21.21
C LEU A 157 4.78 -0.53 -20.60
N LEU A 158 5.29 0.62 -20.17
CA LEU A 158 6.44 0.69 -19.27
C LEU A 158 5.97 0.84 -17.83
N VAL A 159 6.52 0.03 -16.91
CA VAL A 159 6.32 0.21 -15.47
C VAL A 159 7.62 0.70 -14.85
N THR A 160 7.67 1.94 -14.36
CA THR A 160 8.84 2.44 -13.61
C THR A 160 8.82 1.87 -12.19
N GLY A 161 9.98 1.66 -11.59
CA GLY A 161 10.03 1.11 -10.23
C GLY A 161 9.45 -0.30 -10.16
N ALA A 162 9.62 -1.09 -11.23
CA ALA A 162 8.96 -2.37 -11.44
C ALA A 162 9.26 -3.42 -10.36
N ALA A 163 10.40 -3.30 -9.68
CA ALA A 163 10.78 -4.16 -8.55
C ALA A 163 10.25 -3.69 -7.18
N GLY A 164 9.54 -2.56 -7.15
CA GLY A 164 8.96 -1.93 -5.98
C GLY A 164 7.59 -2.51 -5.58
N ALA A 165 7.07 -1.99 -4.47
CA ALA A 165 5.86 -2.52 -3.83
C ALA A 165 4.60 -2.42 -4.70
N VAL A 166 4.38 -1.31 -5.41
CA VAL A 166 3.26 -1.15 -6.36
C VAL A 166 3.64 -1.74 -7.71
N GLY A 167 4.84 -1.44 -8.22
CA GLY A 167 5.29 -1.83 -9.55
C GLY A 167 5.20 -3.33 -9.80
N GLY A 168 5.58 -4.17 -8.84
CA GLY A 168 5.51 -5.63 -8.98
C GLY A 168 4.09 -6.15 -9.23
N TYR A 169 3.09 -5.57 -8.56
CA TYR A 169 1.69 -5.92 -8.81
C TYR A 169 1.23 -5.39 -10.17
N VAL A 170 1.62 -4.17 -10.55
CA VAL A 170 1.25 -3.59 -11.87
C VAL A 170 1.76 -4.48 -13.00
N LEU A 171 2.96 -5.07 -12.89
CA LEU A 171 3.47 -6.01 -13.90
C LEU A 171 2.49 -7.16 -14.18
N ALA A 172 2.14 -7.90 -13.13
CA ALA A 172 1.28 -9.08 -13.24
C ALA A 172 -0.16 -8.70 -13.64
N LEU A 173 -0.71 -7.65 -13.03
CA LEU A 173 -2.08 -7.20 -13.29
C LEU A 173 -2.25 -6.63 -14.70
N ALA A 174 -1.32 -5.81 -15.18
CA ALA A 174 -1.40 -5.23 -16.51
C ALA A 174 -1.16 -6.27 -17.61
N SER A 175 -0.26 -7.24 -17.39
CA SER A 175 -0.07 -8.37 -18.31
C SER A 175 -1.35 -9.20 -18.43
N ALA A 176 -2.03 -9.50 -17.31
CA ALA A 176 -3.32 -10.19 -17.32
C ALA A 176 -4.43 -9.40 -18.04
N ARG A 177 -4.32 -8.06 -18.06
CA ARG A 177 -5.22 -7.15 -18.81
C ARG A 177 -4.87 -7.08 -20.31
N GLY A 178 -3.80 -7.73 -20.77
CA GLY A 178 -3.40 -7.80 -22.18
C GLY A 178 -2.33 -6.79 -22.62
N TRP A 179 -1.77 -5.99 -21.70
CA TRP A 179 -0.68 -5.08 -22.04
C TRP A 179 0.62 -5.84 -22.34
N ARG A 180 1.43 -5.34 -23.29
CA ARG A 180 2.82 -5.79 -23.46
C ARG A 180 3.71 -5.06 -22.48
N VAL A 181 3.87 -5.64 -21.29
CA VAL A 181 4.51 -4.97 -20.16
C VAL A 181 6.03 -5.13 -20.19
N THR A 182 6.76 -4.02 -20.00
CA THR A 182 8.18 -4.00 -19.69
C THR A 182 8.40 -3.31 -18.36
N GLY A 183 9.05 -3.99 -17.41
CA GLY A 183 9.44 -3.42 -16.14
C GLY A 183 10.80 -2.72 -16.23
N LEU A 184 10.85 -1.45 -15.82
CA LEU A 184 12.08 -0.70 -15.60
C LEU A 184 12.50 -0.83 -14.14
N ALA A 185 13.66 -1.47 -13.91
CA ALA A 185 14.24 -1.66 -12.58
C ALA A 185 15.77 -1.74 -12.64
N ARG A 186 16.43 -1.98 -11.50
CA ARG A 186 17.89 -2.13 -11.45
C ARG A 186 18.30 -3.49 -12.03
N ALA A 187 19.53 -3.61 -12.51
CA ALA A 187 20.05 -4.87 -13.10
C ALA A 187 19.82 -6.10 -12.20
N GLY A 188 20.01 -5.95 -10.89
CA GLY A 188 19.80 -7.03 -9.91
C GLY A 188 18.35 -7.51 -9.77
N ASP A 189 17.38 -6.81 -10.37
CA ASP A 189 15.95 -7.15 -10.31
C ASP A 189 15.44 -7.93 -11.52
N GLU A 190 16.29 -8.18 -12.52
CA GLU A 190 15.88 -8.81 -13.78
C GLU A 190 15.12 -10.11 -13.56
N LYS A 191 15.67 -11.01 -12.73
CA LYS A 191 15.03 -12.30 -12.44
C LYS A 191 13.65 -12.12 -11.81
N PHE A 192 13.48 -11.14 -10.93
CA PHE A 192 12.20 -10.86 -10.30
C PHE A 192 11.17 -10.32 -11.30
N VAL A 193 11.56 -9.31 -12.10
CA VAL A 193 10.67 -8.69 -13.09
C VAL A 193 10.22 -9.70 -14.15
N ARG A 194 11.17 -10.48 -14.70
CA ARG A 194 10.86 -11.52 -15.69
C ARG A 194 10.05 -12.67 -15.11
N GLY A 195 10.28 -13.00 -13.84
CA GLY A 195 9.50 -14.01 -13.11
C GLY A 195 8.00 -13.68 -13.01
N LEU A 196 7.64 -12.41 -13.12
CA LEU A 196 6.25 -11.94 -13.17
C LEU A 196 5.67 -11.86 -14.60
N GLY A 197 6.36 -12.43 -15.59
CA GLY A 197 5.91 -12.49 -16.98
C GLY A 197 6.09 -11.19 -17.77
N ALA A 198 6.85 -10.22 -17.26
CA ALA A 198 7.12 -8.96 -17.94
C ALA A 198 8.47 -8.96 -18.67
N GLY A 199 8.59 -8.12 -19.71
CA GLY A 199 9.88 -7.71 -20.24
C GLY A 199 10.69 -6.95 -19.18
N PHE A 200 12.00 -6.82 -19.36
CA PHE A 200 12.89 -6.14 -18.43
C PHE A 200 13.80 -5.15 -19.14
N THR A 201 14.01 -3.99 -18.52
CA THR A 201 15.05 -3.04 -18.93
C THR A 201 15.61 -2.27 -17.73
N THR A 202 16.84 -1.79 -17.86
CA THR A 202 17.49 -0.87 -16.90
C THR A 202 17.37 0.60 -17.30
N ALA A 203 17.04 0.86 -18.57
CA ALA A 203 16.84 2.19 -19.14
C ALA A 203 15.71 2.17 -20.17
N ALA A 204 15.05 3.29 -20.38
CA ALA A 204 14.00 3.40 -21.39
C ALA A 204 14.19 4.69 -22.18
N GLU A 205 14.04 4.55 -23.49
CA GLU A 205 13.88 5.67 -24.42
C GLU A 205 12.39 6.03 -24.55
N PRO A 206 12.06 7.27 -24.97
CA PRO A 206 10.68 7.67 -25.27
C PRO A 206 9.99 6.81 -26.32
N GLY A 207 8.65 6.80 -26.29
CA GLY A 207 7.82 6.14 -27.31
C GLY A 207 6.91 5.03 -26.78
N TRP A 208 6.59 5.03 -25.49
CA TRP A 208 5.69 4.05 -24.89
C TRP A 208 4.23 4.47 -25.05
N ASP A 209 3.34 3.52 -25.37
CA ASP A 209 1.90 3.77 -25.45
C ASP A 209 1.34 4.25 -24.10
N ALA A 210 1.83 3.61 -23.03
CA ALA A 210 1.54 4.03 -21.68
C ALA A 210 2.74 3.84 -20.74
N VAL A 211 2.77 4.66 -19.69
CA VAL A 211 3.72 4.54 -18.58
C VAL A 211 2.95 4.49 -17.27
N ALA A 212 3.19 3.45 -16.48
CA ALA A 212 2.79 3.40 -15.06
C ALA A 212 3.97 3.84 -14.20
N ASP A 213 3.86 5.04 -13.61
CA ASP A 213 4.93 5.64 -12.83
C ASP A 213 4.86 5.25 -11.35
N ALA A 214 5.31 4.04 -11.02
CA ALA A 214 5.41 3.57 -9.63
C ALA A 214 6.74 3.98 -8.96
N ALA A 215 7.72 4.51 -9.72
CA ALA A 215 8.93 5.11 -9.17
C ALA A 215 8.75 6.58 -8.73
N ALA A 216 7.57 7.17 -9.00
CA ALA A 216 7.29 8.57 -8.73
C ALA A 216 8.34 9.50 -9.37
N TRP A 217 8.57 9.33 -10.68
CA TRP A 217 9.45 10.16 -11.49
C TRP A 217 8.78 11.39 -12.13
N GLN A 218 7.44 11.46 -12.11
CA GLN A 218 6.66 12.59 -12.61
C GLN A 218 7.04 13.00 -14.05
N GLU A 219 7.63 14.18 -14.26
CA GLU A 219 7.98 14.74 -15.57
C GLU A 219 8.92 13.82 -16.35
N ARG A 220 9.83 13.12 -15.66
CA ARG A 220 10.72 12.15 -16.31
C ARG A 220 9.96 10.92 -16.82
N ALA A 221 8.90 10.49 -16.14
CA ALA A 221 8.03 9.42 -16.64
C ALA A 221 7.16 9.92 -17.81
N LEU A 222 6.69 11.16 -17.75
CA LEU A 222 5.93 11.80 -18.82
C LEU A 222 6.71 11.86 -20.13
N ALA A 223 8.00 12.22 -20.07
CA ALA A 223 8.88 12.27 -21.23
C ALA A 223 9.05 10.92 -21.94
N LEU A 224 8.78 9.79 -21.27
CA LEU A 224 8.86 8.46 -21.88
C LEU A 224 7.61 8.09 -22.69
N VAL A 225 6.48 8.75 -22.44
CA VAL A 225 5.21 8.48 -23.13
C VAL A 225 5.25 9.04 -24.55
N ARG A 226 4.76 8.30 -25.55
CA ARG A 226 4.56 8.83 -26.90
C ARG A 226 3.47 9.90 -26.93
N ASP A 227 3.46 10.71 -27.98
CA ASP A 227 2.40 11.69 -28.18
C ASP A 227 1.01 11.02 -28.22
N GLY A 228 0.05 11.61 -27.52
CA GLY A 228 -1.30 11.04 -27.35
C GLY A 228 -1.40 9.82 -26.43
N GLY A 229 -0.31 9.38 -25.79
CA GLY A 229 -0.30 8.22 -24.90
C GLY A 229 -0.86 8.52 -23.50
N VAL A 230 -0.62 7.60 -22.56
CA VAL A 230 -1.15 7.68 -21.18
C VAL A 230 -0.02 7.61 -20.14
N LEU A 231 -0.05 8.51 -19.15
CA LEU A 231 0.75 8.41 -17.93
C LEU A 231 -0.19 8.17 -16.75
N VAL A 232 0.09 7.15 -15.92
CA VAL A 232 -0.59 6.96 -14.63
C VAL A 232 0.44 6.96 -13.51
N GLY A 233 0.38 7.96 -12.63
CA GLY A 233 1.30 8.11 -11.50
C GLY A 233 0.70 7.75 -10.14
N VAL A 234 1.56 7.43 -9.18
CA VAL A 234 1.18 7.05 -7.80
C VAL A 234 1.22 8.20 -6.79
N ARG A 235 1.51 9.44 -7.23
CA ARG A 235 1.60 10.62 -6.37
C ARG A 235 0.57 11.67 -6.77
N PRO A 236 -0.60 11.72 -6.13
CA PRO A 236 -1.69 12.63 -6.52
C PRO A 236 -1.32 14.10 -6.37
N ASN A 237 -0.51 14.45 -5.37
CA ASN A 237 -0.03 15.80 -5.10
C ASN A 237 1.14 16.27 -5.99
N ALA A 238 1.58 15.44 -6.94
CA ALA A 238 2.71 15.72 -7.82
C ALA A 238 2.40 15.33 -9.27
N ARG A 239 1.17 15.57 -9.72
CA ARG A 239 0.75 15.30 -11.10
C ARG A 239 1.47 16.29 -12.05
N PRO A 240 2.27 15.82 -13.03
CA PRO A 240 2.90 16.71 -14.00
C PRO A 240 1.85 17.31 -14.93
N ALA A 241 2.14 18.50 -15.47
CA ALA A 241 1.30 19.12 -16.48
C ALA A 241 1.26 18.25 -17.74
N ALA A 242 0.07 18.10 -18.33
CA ALA A 242 -0.06 17.36 -19.59
C ALA A 242 0.57 18.13 -20.75
N GLU A 243 1.32 17.43 -21.59
CA GLU A 243 1.96 17.94 -22.81
C GLU A 243 1.81 16.91 -23.94
N ARG A 244 2.06 17.32 -25.20
CA ARG A 244 2.11 16.40 -26.36
C ARG A 244 0.86 15.52 -26.53
N GLY A 245 -0.29 16.02 -26.08
CA GLY A 245 -1.56 15.27 -26.08
C GLY A 245 -1.60 14.09 -25.12
N VAL A 246 -0.61 13.92 -24.23
CA VAL A 246 -0.57 12.82 -23.25
C VAL A 246 -1.67 13.00 -22.20
N THR A 247 -2.43 11.93 -21.98
CA THR A 247 -3.39 11.85 -20.87
C THR A 247 -2.64 11.52 -19.58
N VAL A 248 -2.50 12.49 -18.69
CA VAL A 248 -1.90 12.28 -17.37
C VAL A 248 -2.97 11.98 -16.34
N ARG A 249 -2.87 10.87 -15.61
CA ARG A 249 -3.73 10.48 -14.50
C ARG A 249 -2.87 10.17 -13.27
N VAL A 250 -3.47 10.31 -12.09
CA VAL A 250 -2.85 9.93 -10.82
C VAL A 250 -3.87 9.18 -9.98
N ILE A 251 -3.43 8.18 -9.24
CA ILE A 251 -4.30 7.45 -8.32
C ILE A 251 -4.45 8.19 -6.99
N GLU A 252 -5.64 8.07 -6.42
CA GLU A 252 -5.90 8.23 -4.98
C GLU A 252 -6.49 6.91 -4.50
N THR A 253 -5.67 6.09 -3.84
CA THR A 253 -6.06 4.72 -3.54
C THR A 253 -7.27 4.67 -2.62
N ARG A 254 -8.32 4.00 -3.08
CA ARG A 254 -9.52 3.72 -2.30
C ARG A 254 -9.51 2.29 -1.77
N ALA A 255 -10.09 2.09 -0.59
CA ALA A 255 -10.39 0.76 -0.09
C ALA A 255 -11.45 0.09 -0.97
N ASP A 256 -11.28 -1.20 -1.24
CA ASP A 256 -12.24 -2.04 -1.95
C ASP A 256 -12.09 -3.47 -1.44
N ARG A 257 -13.04 -3.89 -0.60
CA ARG A 257 -13.02 -5.22 0.04
C ARG A 257 -13.04 -6.36 -0.96
N VAL A 258 -13.87 -6.26 -2.00
CA VAL A 258 -14.05 -7.34 -2.98
C VAL A 258 -12.76 -7.51 -3.76
N ARG A 259 -12.18 -6.39 -4.20
CA ARG A 259 -10.91 -6.41 -4.91
C ARG A 259 -9.74 -6.84 -4.03
N LEU A 260 -9.73 -6.44 -2.76
CA LEU A 260 -8.71 -6.87 -1.81
C LEU A 260 -8.76 -8.39 -1.59
N ALA A 261 -9.95 -8.99 -1.52
CA ALA A 261 -10.09 -10.43 -1.41
C ALA A 261 -9.51 -11.18 -2.62
N ASP A 262 -9.76 -10.70 -3.84
CA ASP A 262 -9.13 -11.24 -5.07
C ASP A 262 -7.61 -11.13 -5.02
N LEU A 263 -7.08 -9.96 -4.65
CA LEU A 263 -5.64 -9.72 -4.56
C LEU A 263 -4.96 -10.63 -3.53
N LEU A 264 -5.60 -10.87 -2.38
CA LEU A 264 -5.11 -11.80 -1.37
C LEU A 264 -5.12 -13.25 -1.89
N ALA A 265 -6.19 -13.69 -2.56
CA ALA A 265 -6.29 -15.02 -3.13
C ALA A 265 -5.21 -15.27 -4.20
N ARG A 266 -4.99 -14.30 -5.10
CA ARG A 266 -3.96 -14.39 -6.13
C ARG A 266 -2.53 -14.32 -5.57
N THR A 267 -2.36 -13.60 -4.45
CA THR A 267 -1.10 -13.62 -3.70
C THR A 267 -0.85 -15.00 -3.08
N ALA A 268 -1.86 -15.62 -2.46
CA ALA A 268 -1.77 -16.96 -1.90
C ALA A 268 -1.43 -18.01 -2.97
N ALA A 269 -2.00 -17.88 -4.17
CA ALA A 269 -1.69 -18.72 -5.32
C ALA A 269 -0.30 -18.46 -5.95
N GLY A 270 0.46 -17.48 -5.44
CA GLY A 270 1.79 -17.14 -5.94
C GLY A 270 1.80 -16.31 -7.23
N GLU A 271 0.66 -15.82 -7.70
CA GLU A 271 0.56 -14.99 -8.90
C GLU A 271 1.00 -13.53 -8.66
N LEU A 272 0.79 -13.04 -7.44
CA LEU A 272 1.10 -11.67 -7.06
C LEU A 272 2.19 -11.62 -5.97
N PRO A 273 3.15 -10.68 -6.08
CA PRO A 273 4.31 -10.67 -5.18
C PRO A 273 4.01 -9.93 -3.85
N ALA A 274 3.75 -10.67 -2.77
CA ALA A 274 3.85 -10.13 -1.40
C ALA A 274 5.28 -10.31 -0.86
N ARG A 275 6.02 -9.20 -0.73
CA ARG A 275 7.43 -9.22 -0.32
C ARG A 275 7.62 -8.51 1.00
N VAL A 276 8.16 -9.23 1.97
CA VAL A 276 8.61 -8.70 3.26
C VAL A 276 10.12 -8.53 3.20
N HIS A 277 10.61 -7.34 3.56
CA HIS A 277 12.03 -7.07 3.66
C HIS A 277 12.57 -7.44 5.05
N ALA A 278 11.89 -6.96 6.09
CA ALA A 278 12.21 -7.21 7.48
C ALA A 278 10.96 -7.06 8.34
N VAL A 279 10.90 -7.82 9.43
CA VAL A 279 9.86 -7.70 10.46
C VAL A 279 10.50 -7.14 11.72
N LEU A 280 9.91 -6.11 12.30
CA LEU A 280 10.38 -5.44 13.52
C LEU A 280 9.23 -5.38 14.54
N PRO A 281 9.51 -5.44 15.85
CA PRO A 281 8.47 -5.20 16.86
C PRO A 281 7.99 -3.74 16.81
N LEU A 282 6.80 -3.46 17.34
CA LEU A 282 6.21 -2.11 17.41
C LEU A 282 7.16 -1.06 18.01
N ASP A 283 7.89 -1.43 19.07
CA ASP A 283 8.84 -0.57 19.77
C ASP A 283 10.00 -0.09 18.88
N ARG A 284 10.17 -0.69 17.70
CA ARG A 284 11.17 -0.33 16.70
C ARG A 284 10.55 0.38 15.48
N ALA A 285 9.35 0.93 15.62
CA ALA A 285 8.67 1.70 14.57
C ALA A 285 9.53 2.86 14.03
N ALA A 286 10.22 3.58 14.91
CA ALA A 286 11.15 4.64 14.51
C ALA A 286 12.29 4.12 13.61
N ASP A 287 12.89 2.96 13.94
CA ASP A 287 13.93 2.34 13.11
C ASP A 287 13.38 1.89 11.77
N ALA A 288 12.19 1.26 11.76
CA ALA A 288 11.53 0.83 10.53
C ALA A 288 11.25 2.03 9.60
N HIS A 289 10.81 3.17 10.15
CA HIS A 289 10.65 4.41 9.39
C HIS A 289 11.98 4.97 8.86
N ARG A 290 13.04 5.01 9.68
CA ARG A 290 14.37 5.46 9.25
C ARG A 290 14.91 4.61 8.10
N GLU A 291 14.79 3.29 8.19
CA GLU A 291 15.27 2.39 7.15
C GLU A 291 14.38 2.43 5.89
N ALA A 292 13.05 2.48 6.05
CA ALA A 292 12.13 2.62 4.93
C ALA A 292 12.37 3.91 4.13
N ALA A 293 12.70 5.02 4.80
CA ALA A 293 12.98 6.30 4.17
C ALA A 293 14.24 6.30 3.27
N LYS A 294 15.23 5.45 3.56
CA LYS A 294 16.42 5.28 2.69
C LYS A 294 16.06 4.67 1.34
N GLY A 295 14.95 3.92 1.28
CA GLY A 295 14.49 3.22 0.09
C GLY A 295 15.49 2.16 -0.40
N GLY A 296 15.34 1.74 -1.65
CA GLY A 296 16.31 0.86 -2.31
C GLY A 296 16.24 -0.62 -1.89
N VAL A 297 15.51 -0.97 -0.84
CA VAL A 297 15.25 -2.34 -0.42
C VAL A 297 14.18 -3.02 -1.27
N ARG A 298 13.99 -4.33 -1.06
CA ARG A 298 12.95 -5.10 -1.73
C ARG A 298 11.96 -5.64 -0.72
N GLY A 299 10.68 -5.39 -0.96
CA GLY A 299 9.62 -5.69 -0.02
C GLY A 299 9.41 -4.57 1.01
N ARG A 300 8.60 -4.87 2.02
CA ARG A 300 8.17 -3.91 3.05
C ARG A 300 8.89 -4.17 4.37
N TYR A 301 9.22 -3.09 5.08
CA TYR A 301 9.39 -3.18 6.53
C TYR A 301 8.01 -3.39 7.14
N VAL A 302 7.88 -4.40 7.99
CA VAL A 302 6.61 -4.77 8.62
C VAL A 302 6.78 -4.69 10.13
N LEU A 303 5.87 -3.99 10.79
CA LEU A 303 5.77 -3.97 12.24
C LEU A 303 4.93 -5.16 12.69
N ARG A 304 5.39 -5.83 13.74
CA ARG A 304 4.63 -6.80 14.51
C ARG A 304 4.25 -6.15 15.84
N PRO A 305 2.99 -5.72 15.98
CA PRO A 305 2.48 -5.13 17.20
C PRO A 305 2.65 -6.00 18.45
#